data_AF-A0A2D6NAV7-F1
#
_entry.id   AF-A0A2D6NAV7-F1
#
_cell.length_a   1.000
_cell.length_b   1.000
_cell.length_c   1.000
_cell.angle_alpha   90.00
_cell.angle_beta   90.00
_cell.angle_gamma   90.00
#
_symmetry.space_group_name_H-M   'P 1'
#
loop_
_entity.id
_entity.type
_entity.pdbx_description
1 polymer ?
#
loop_
_entity_poly.entity_id
_entity_poly.type
_entity_poly.pdbx_seq_one_letter_code
_entity_poly.pdbx_strand_id
1 'polypeptide(L)'
;MMFDGGFLWWPFAAAGFGLMLLVGIALFAFWIWMIVDVAQRKFKESVEKIIWIVVVVVGGWVGALVYYIVVRMYNKQGLVRK
;
A
#
# COMPACT_ATOMS: atom_id res chain seq x y z
N MET A 1 16.35 45.48 -10.45
CA MET A 1 16.45 44.16 -11.12
C MET A 1 16.03 43.13 -10.10
N MET A 2 14.93 42.45 -10.42
CA MET A 2 14.22 41.45 -9.63
C MET A 2 15.11 40.20 -9.45
N PHE A 3 15.80 40.09 -8.32
CA PHE A 3 16.27 38.79 -7.84
C PHE A 3 15.23 38.31 -6.83
N ASP A 4 14.13 37.80 -7.37
CA ASP A 4 13.06 37.22 -6.59
C ASP A 4 13.67 36.06 -5.81
N GLY A 5 13.60 36.11 -4.48
CA GLY A 5 14.24 35.17 -3.57
C GLY A 5 13.81 33.71 -3.71
N GLY A 6 13.02 33.34 -4.75
CA GLY A 6 12.53 32.00 -5.05
C GLY A 6 13.52 31.09 -5.79
N PHE A 7 14.59 31.60 -6.41
CA PHE A 7 15.56 30.78 -7.16
C PHE A 7 16.31 29.76 -6.26
N LEU A 8 16.62 30.15 -5.02
CA LEU A 8 17.29 29.27 -4.04
C LEU A 8 16.36 28.20 -3.43
N TRP A 9 15.04 28.40 -3.47
CA TRP A 9 14.06 27.46 -2.88
C TRP A 9 13.57 26.42 -3.88
N TRP A 10 13.63 26.73 -5.18
CA TRP A 10 13.22 25.84 -6.26
C TRP A 10 13.84 24.42 -6.19
N PRO A 11 15.15 24.24 -5.93
CA PRO A 11 15.75 22.91 -5.84
C PRO A 11 15.20 22.10 -4.65
N PHE A 12 14.98 22.74 -3.50
CA PHE A 12 14.41 22.09 -2.33
C PHE A 12 12.94 21.72 -2.54
N ALA A 13 12.17 22.59 -3.20
CA ALA A 13 10.79 22.33 -3.58
C ALA A 13 10.68 21.17 -4.59
N ALA A 14 11.54 21.15 -5.61
CA ALA A 14 11.59 20.08 -6.60
C ALA A 14 12.03 18.74 -5.98
N ALA A 15 13.01 18.75 -5.07
CA ALA A 15 13.43 17.56 -4.33
C ALA A 15 12.31 17.02 -3.42
N GLY A 16 11.61 17.90 -2.71
CA GLY A 16 10.47 17.52 -1.88
C GLY A 16 9.32 16.91 -2.69
N PHE A 17 9.00 17.50 -3.84
CA PHE A 17 7.98 16.99 -4.74
C PHE A 17 8.36 15.63 -5.33
N GLY A 18 9.62 15.46 -5.76
CA GLY A 18 10.14 14.18 -6.25
C GLY A 18 10.07 13.08 -5.18
N LEU A 19 10.42 13.39 -3.94
CA LEU A 19 10.31 12.45 -2.82
C LEU A 19 8.86 12.05 -2.54
N MET A 20 7.94 13.01 -2.53
CA MET A 20 6.51 12.72 -2.37
C MET A 20 5.97 11.79 -3.47
N LEU A 21 6.36 12.01 -4.72
CA LEU A 21 5.98 11.14 -5.83
C LEU A 21 6.53 9.72 -5.66
N LEU A 22 7.80 9.58 -5.28
CA LEU A 22 8.40 8.27 -5.05
C LEU A 22 7.69 7.50 -3.93
N VAL A 23 7.36 8.18 -2.82
CA VAL A 23 6.62 7.58 -1.71
C VAL A 23 5.20 7.19 -2.14
N GLY A 24 4.52 8.04 -2.92
CA GLY A 24 3.20 7.75 -3.46
C GLY A 24 3.19 6.50 -4.35
N ILE A 25 4.18 6.38 -5.25
CA ILE A 25 4.35 5.19 -6.10
C ILE A 25 4.64 3.95 -5.27
N ALA A 26 5.50 4.05 -4.25
CA ALA A 26 5.82 2.92 -3.38
C ALA A 26 4.59 2.43 -2.60
N LEU A 27 3.77 3.34 -2.07
CA LEU A 27 2.52 3.00 -1.39
C LEU A 27 1.51 2.36 -2.36
N PHE A 28 1.41 2.87 -3.58
CA PHE A 28 0.53 2.31 -4.61
C PHE A 28 0.99 0.91 -5.04
N ALA A 29 2.29 0.72 -5.26
CA ALA A 29 2.88 -0.58 -5.56
C ALA A 29 2.67 -1.58 -4.41
N PHE A 30 2.83 -1.13 -3.16
CA PHE A 30 2.54 -1.94 -1.97
C PHE A 30 1.08 -2.38 -1.92
N TRP A 31 0.14 -1.47 -2.19
CA TRP A 31 -1.29 -1.77 -2.22
C TRP A 31 -1.64 -2.81 -3.28
N ILE A 32 -1.16 -2.63 -4.52
CA ILE A 32 -1.37 -3.62 -5.59
C ILE A 32 -0.73 -4.97 -5.23
N TRP A 33 0.47 -4.96 -4.67
CA TRP A 33 1.13 -6.18 -4.24
C TRP A 33 0.31 -6.95 -3.20
N MET A 34 -0.36 -6.25 -2.26
CA MET A 34 -1.26 -6.91 -1.31
C MET A 34 -2.48 -7.53 -1.98
N ILE A 35 -3.07 -6.90 -2.99
CA ILE A 35 -4.19 -7.48 -3.76
C ILE A 35 -3.74 -8.79 -4.44
N VAL A 36 -2.57 -8.77 -5.08
CA VAL A 36 -2.00 -9.96 -5.73
C VAL A 36 -1.72 -11.07 -4.72
N ASP A 37 -1.17 -10.72 -3.54
CA ASP A 37 -0.91 -11.68 -2.47
C ASP A 37 -2.21 -12.33 -1.96
N VAL A 38 -3.30 -11.56 -1.77
CA VAL A 38 -4.62 -12.14 -1.42
C VAL A 38 -5.12 -13.06 -2.54
N ALA A 39 -4.98 -12.65 -3.79
CA ALA A 39 -5.45 -13.44 -4.94
C ALA A 39 -4.67 -14.75 -5.11
N GLN A 40 -3.38 -14.79 -4.77
CA GLN A 40 -2.55 -15.99 -4.89
C GLN A 40 -2.65 -16.94 -3.69
N ARG A 41 -3.02 -16.43 -2.50
CA ARG A 41 -3.17 -17.27 -1.31
C ARG A 41 -4.34 -18.25 -1.43
N LYS A 42 -4.11 -19.44 -0.87
CA LYS A 42 -5.12 -20.49 -0.71
C LYS A 42 -5.77 -20.35 0.67
N PHE A 43 -6.86 -19.61 0.72
CA PHE A 43 -7.74 -19.59 1.88
C PHE A 43 -8.49 -20.92 1.98
N LYS A 44 -8.80 -21.35 3.20
CA LYS A 44 -9.63 -22.53 3.46
C LYS A 44 -11.03 -22.35 2.90
N GLU A 45 -11.60 -21.17 3.16
CA GLU A 45 -12.93 -20.78 2.71
C GLU A 45 -12.84 -19.78 1.56
N SER A 46 -13.62 -20.03 0.49
CA SER A 46 -13.70 -19.13 -0.67
C SER A 46 -14.22 -17.75 -0.30
N VAL A 47 -15.10 -17.67 0.69
CA VAL A 47 -15.72 -16.42 1.17
C VAL A 47 -14.68 -15.53 1.87
N GLU A 48 -13.78 -16.10 2.68
CA GLU A 48 -12.73 -15.34 3.37
C GLU A 48 -11.81 -14.61 2.39
N LYS A 49 -11.47 -15.27 1.28
CA LYS A 49 -10.66 -14.67 0.21
C LYS A 49 -11.34 -13.44 -0.38
N ILE A 50 -12.64 -13.54 -0.66
CA ILE A 50 -13.43 -12.44 -1.23
C ILE A 50 -13.49 -11.28 -0.24
N ILE A 51 -13.75 -11.56 1.04
CA ILE A 51 -13.78 -10.53 2.10
C ILE A 51 -12.45 -9.77 2.15
N TRP A 52 -11.31 -10.48 2.15
CA TRP A 52 -10.00 -9.84 2.20
C TRP A 52 -9.69 -9.03 0.94
N ILE A 53 -10.08 -9.50 -0.25
CA ILE A 53 -9.98 -8.70 -1.48
C ILE A 53 -10.78 -7.41 -1.34
N VAL A 54 -12.03 -7.48 -0.88
CA VAL A 54 -12.89 -6.31 -0.72
C VAL A 54 -12.31 -5.33 0.30
N VAL A 55 -11.82 -5.83 1.44
CA VAL A 55 -11.18 -5.01 2.49
C VAL A 55 -9.94 -4.30 1.96
N VAL A 56 -9.07 -4.99 1.22
CA VAL A 56 -7.86 -4.38 0.66
C VAL A 56 -8.21 -3.38 -0.43
N VAL A 57 -9.16 -3.69 -1.32
CA VAL A 57 -9.53 -2.81 -2.44
C VAL A 57 -10.25 -1.55 -1.93
N VAL A 58 -11.26 -1.70 -1.08
CA VAL A 58 -12.05 -0.57 -0.55
C VAL A 58 -11.27 0.21 0.50
N GLY A 59 -10.49 -0.48 1.34
CA GLY A 59 -9.67 0.14 2.38
C GLY A 59 -8.39 0.79 1.87
N GLY A 60 -8.05 0.63 0.58
CA GLY A 60 -6.83 1.18 0.00
C GLY A 60 -5.57 0.75 0.76
N TRP A 61 -4.68 1.71 1.01
CA TRP A 61 -3.44 1.47 1.76
C TRP A 61 -3.68 1.03 3.21
N VAL A 62 -4.75 1.49 3.86
CA VAL A 62 -5.13 1.06 5.22
C VAL A 62 -5.57 -0.40 5.21
N GLY A 63 -6.43 -0.78 4.26
CA GLY A 63 -6.87 -2.17 4.07
C GLY A 63 -5.70 -3.12 3.78
N ALA A 64 -4.77 -2.69 2.93
CA ALA A 64 -3.52 -3.42 2.67
C ALA A 64 -2.66 -3.60 3.93
N LEU A 65 -2.55 -2.58 4.78
CA LEU A 65 -1.79 -2.66 6.02
C LEU A 65 -2.44 -3.63 7.02
N VAL A 66 -3.76 -3.55 7.16
CA VAL A 66 -4.54 -4.47 8.03
C VAL A 66 -4.38 -5.91 7.54
N TYR A 67 -4.52 -6.15 6.23
CA TYR A 67 -4.29 -7.47 5.63
C TYR A 67 -2.89 -8.00 5.91
N TYR A 68 -1.86 -7.16 5.73
CA TYR A 68 -0.48 -7.54 6.00
C TYR A 68 -0.28 -7.96 7.47
N ILE A 69 -0.80 -7.21 8.42
CA ILE A 69 -0.65 -7.54 9.84
C ILE A 69 -1.47 -8.78 10.21
N VAL A 70 -2.74 -8.86 9.80
CA VAL A 70 -3.63 -9.94 10.24
C VAL A 70 -3.35 -11.24 9.48
N VAL A 71 -3.30 -11.22 8.16
CA VAL A 71 -3.19 -12.46 7.35
C VAL A 71 -1.74 -12.93 7.24
N ARG A 72 -0.78 -12.00 7.11
CA ARG A 72 0.62 -12.36 6.90
C ARG A 72 1.41 -12.49 8.20
N MET A 73 1.19 -11.62 9.20
CA MET A 73 1.91 -11.69 10.48
C MET A 73 1.16 -12.50 11.55
N TYR A 74 -0.16 -12.32 11.69
CA TYR A 74 -0.96 -12.90 12.78
C TYR A 74 -1.97 -13.95 12.29
N ASN A 75 -1.47 -15.07 11.77
CA ASN A 75 -2.32 -16.16 11.30
C ASN A 75 -2.93 -16.98 12.47
N LYS A 76 -3.72 -16.34 13.35
CA LYS A 76 -4.28 -16.94 14.57
C LYS A 76 -5.30 -18.04 14.32
N GLN A 77 -5.98 -18.02 13.16
CA GLN A 77 -7.10 -18.93 12.86
C GLN A 77 -6.74 -20.01 11.82
N GLY A 78 -5.49 -20.00 11.30
CA GLY A 78 -5.09 -20.92 10.24
C GLY A 78 -5.94 -20.76 8.97
N LEU A 79 -6.32 -19.53 8.62
CA LEU A 79 -7.19 -19.18 7.49
C LEU A 79 -6.57 -19.59 6.15
N VAL A 80 -5.24 -19.53 6.09
CA VAL A 80 -4.45 -19.93 4.93
C VAL A 80 -3.99 -21.38 5.12
N ARG A 81 -4.29 -22.26 4.16
CA ARG A 81 -3.70 -23.61 4.12
C ARG A 81 -2.20 -23.46 3.86
N LYS A 82 -1.37 -24.06 4.73
CA LYS A 82 0.07 -24.20 4.49
C LYS A 82 0.33 -25.00 3.22
#